data_AF-B4DIV7-F1
#
_entry.id   AF-B4DIV7-F1
#
_cell.length_a   1.000
_cell.length_b   1.000
_cell.length_c   1.000
_cell.angle_alpha   90.00
_cell.angle_beta   90.00
_cell.angle_gamma   90.00
#
_symmetry.space_group_name_H-M   'P 1'
#
loop_
_entity.id
_entity.type
_entity.pdbx_description
1 polymer ?
#
loop_
_entity_poly.entity_id
_entity_poly.type
_entity_poly.pdbx_seq_one_letter_code
_entity_poly.pdbx_strand_id
1 'polypeptide(L)'
;MDLVRLGLERGETAKEALDVIVSLLEEHGQGGNYFEDANSCHSFQSAYLIVDRDEAWVLETIGKYWAAEKVTESITVQTMMNTLRDKASGVCIDSEFFLTTASGVSVLPQNRSSPCIHYFTGTPDPSRSIFKPFIFVDDVKLVPKTQSPCFGDDDPAKKEPRFQEKPDRRHELYKAHEWARAIIESDQEQGRKLRSTMLELEKQGLEAMEEILTSSEPLDPAEVGDLFYDCVDTEIKFFK
;
A
#
# COMPACT_ATOMS: atom_id res chain seq x y z
N MET A 1 10.10 -0.91 -11.59
CA MET A 1 9.31 -1.94 -10.90
C MET A 1 10.06 -3.26 -10.72
N ASP A 2 10.79 -3.76 -11.73
CA ASP A 2 11.45 -5.08 -11.64
C ASP A 2 12.48 -5.22 -10.51
N LEU A 3 13.21 -4.15 -10.19
CA LEU A 3 14.20 -4.17 -9.10
C LEU A 3 13.58 -4.56 -7.75
N VAL A 4 12.37 -4.07 -7.42
CA VAL A 4 11.67 -4.43 -6.18
C VAL A 4 11.35 -5.92 -6.15
N ARG A 5 10.78 -6.44 -7.25
CA ARG A 5 10.42 -7.86 -7.38
C ARG A 5 11.65 -8.76 -7.24
N LEU A 6 12.73 -8.40 -7.94
CA LEU A 6 13.98 -9.18 -7.92
C LEU A 6 14.71 -9.11 -6.58
N GLY A 7 14.67 -7.96 -5.90
CA GLY A 7 15.20 -7.82 -4.54
C GLY A 7 14.47 -8.72 -3.55
N LEU A 8 13.13 -8.73 -3.58
CA LEU A 8 12.31 -9.60 -2.73
C LEU A 8 12.43 -11.09 -3.07
N GLU A 9 12.63 -11.43 -4.35
CA GLU A 9 12.77 -12.83 -4.80
C GLU A 9 14.12 -13.43 -4.43
N ARG A 10 15.19 -12.62 -4.41
CA ARG A 10 16.58 -13.10 -4.33
C ARG A 10 17.28 -12.78 -3.02
N GLY A 11 16.73 -11.92 -2.17
CA GLY A 11 17.30 -11.57 -0.86
C GLY A 11 16.47 -12.15 0.29
N GLU A 12 17.14 -12.69 1.31
CA GLU A 12 16.51 -13.19 2.53
C GLU A 12 16.50 -12.13 3.66
N THR A 13 17.36 -11.12 3.55
CA THR A 13 17.47 -9.97 4.47
C THR A 13 17.34 -8.64 3.73
N ALA A 14 17.08 -7.56 4.46
CA ALA A 14 17.05 -6.21 3.92
C ALA A 14 18.38 -5.84 3.26
N LYS A 15 19.51 -6.24 3.85
CA LYS A 15 20.84 -5.99 3.29
C LYS A 15 21.08 -6.77 1.99
N GLU A 16 20.68 -8.04 1.93
CA GLU A 16 20.81 -8.84 0.71
C GLU A 16 19.91 -8.31 -0.41
N ALA A 17 18.66 -7.94 -0.10
CA ALA A 17 17.75 -7.32 -1.06
C ALA A 17 18.33 -6.00 -1.60
N LEU A 18 18.95 -5.18 -0.74
CA LEU A 18 19.67 -3.98 -1.15
C LEU A 18 20.82 -4.31 -2.11
N ASP A 19 21.65 -5.29 -1.79
CA ASP A 19 22.79 -5.68 -2.63
C ASP A 19 22.35 -6.22 -3.99
N VAL A 20 21.25 -6.98 -4.05
CA VAL A 20 20.64 -7.44 -5.30
C VAL A 20 20.16 -6.25 -6.14
N ILE A 21 19.43 -5.30 -5.53
CA ILE A 21 18.92 -4.11 -6.23
C ILE A 21 20.07 -3.30 -6.80
N VAL A 22 21.11 -3.04 -6.00
CA VAL A 22 22.29 -2.28 -6.39
C VAL A 22 23.04 -2.96 -7.54
N SER A 23 23.28 -4.28 -7.44
CA SER A 23 24.00 -5.01 -8.48
C SER A 23 23.28 -4.94 -9.83
N LEU A 24 21.95 -5.11 -9.82
CA LEU A 24 21.11 -5.01 -11.02
C LEU A 24 21.04 -3.58 -11.58
N LEU A 25 21.00 -2.58 -10.70
CA LEU A 25 21.05 -1.17 -11.05
C LEU A 25 22.37 -0.81 -11.75
N GLU A 26 23.50 -1.29 -11.23
CA GLU A 26 24.82 -1.04 -11.81
C GLU A 26 24.97 -1.72 -13.16
N GLU A 27 24.46 -2.95 -13.30
CA GLU A 27 24.52 -3.70 -14.56
C GLU A 27 23.60 -3.08 -15.63
N HIS A 28 22.31 -2.92 -15.32
CA HIS A 28 21.27 -2.62 -16.29
C HIS A 28 20.82 -1.15 -16.31
N GLY A 29 21.11 -0.37 -15.27
CA GLY A 29 20.62 0.99 -15.09
C GLY A 29 19.16 1.06 -14.63
N GLN A 30 18.62 2.29 -14.57
CA GLN A 30 17.19 2.53 -14.37
C GLN A 30 16.48 2.65 -15.71
N GLY A 31 15.31 2.04 -15.82
CA GLY A 31 14.49 2.07 -17.04
C GLY A 31 13.17 2.80 -16.85
N GLY A 32 12.63 3.28 -17.97
CA GLY A 32 11.23 3.69 -18.13
C GLY A 32 10.98 5.20 -18.17
N ASN A 33 10.05 5.62 -19.03
CA ASN A 33 9.36 6.90 -18.92
C ASN A 33 8.12 6.70 -18.03
N TYR A 34 7.90 7.57 -17.04
CA TYR A 34 6.73 7.50 -16.16
C TYR A 34 5.50 8.21 -16.76
N PHE A 35 5.67 9.02 -17.80
CA PHE A 35 4.56 9.67 -18.49
C PHE A 35 4.07 8.86 -19.69
N GLU A 36 2.75 8.84 -19.91
CA GLU A 36 2.15 8.32 -21.15
C GLU A 36 2.63 9.12 -22.38
N ASP A 37 3.03 10.39 -22.21
CA ASP A 37 3.56 11.23 -23.28
C ASP A 37 5.05 10.94 -23.53
N ALA A 38 5.35 10.45 -24.74
CA ALA A 38 6.69 10.12 -25.20
C ALA A 38 7.60 11.35 -25.42
N ASN A 39 7.06 12.57 -25.36
CA ASN A 39 7.82 13.80 -25.62
C ASN A 39 8.66 14.30 -24.45
N SER A 40 8.46 13.77 -23.25
CA SER A 40 9.22 14.13 -22.05
C SER A 40 10.08 12.95 -21.59
N CYS A 41 11.38 12.99 -21.90
CA CYS A 41 12.34 12.02 -21.40
C CYS A 41 12.69 12.36 -19.93
N HIS A 42 11.85 11.92 -19.00
CA HIS A 42 12.23 11.92 -17.59
C HIS A 42 12.80 10.56 -17.22
N SER A 43 14.10 10.54 -16.91
CA SER A 43 14.75 9.38 -16.32
C SER A 43 14.17 9.09 -14.95
N PHE A 44 13.68 7.87 -14.74
CA PHE A 44 13.22 7.39 -13.44
C PHE A 44 14.36 7.52 -12.41
N GLN A 45 14.05 8.11 -11.25
CA GLN A 45 14.91 8.13 -10.07
C GLN A 45 14.12 7.49 -8.95
N SER A 46 14.61 6.39 -8.41
CA SER A 46 13.91 5.62 -7.37
C SER A 46 14.54 5.86 -6.01
N ALA A 47 13.68 6.03 -5.01
CA ALA A 47 14.04 5.87 -3.61
C ALA A 47 13.35 4.61 -3.07
N TYR A 48 14.07 3.83 -2.27
CA TYR A 48 13.60 2.59 -1.67
C TYR A 48 13.76 2.66 -0.15
N LEU A 49 12.74 2.20 0.56
CA LEU A 49 12.83 1.84 1.96
C LEU A 49 12.81 0.31 2.04
N ILE A 50 13.91 -0.29 2.47
CA ILE A 50 14.11 -1.75 2.50
C ILE A 50 14.25 -2.16 3.97
N VAL A 51 13.36 -3.04 4.44
CA VAL A 51 13.21 -3.33 5.87
C VAL A 51 13.01 -4.82 6.08
N ASP A 52 13.70 -5.38 7.07
CA ASP A 52 13.41 -6.69 7.65
C ASP A 52 13.20 -6.54 9.17
N ARG A 53 13.21 -7.65 9.92
CA ARG A 53 12.99 -7.62 11.37
C ARG A 53 14.16 -7.04 12.17
N ASP A 54 15.35 -6.97 11.58
CA ASP A 54 16.60 -6.64 12.26
C ASP A 54 17.12 -5.25 11.85
N GLU A 55 16.87 -4.81 10.62
CA GLU A 55 17.36 -3.54 10.10
C GLU A 55 16.49 -2.90 9.01
N ALA A 56 16.72 -1.60 8.78
CA ALA A 56 16.09 -0.81 7.75
C ALA A 56 17.13 0.05 7.00
N TRP A 57 16.94 0.19 5.69
CA TRP A 57 17.82 0.93 4.81
C TRP A 57 17.02 1.85 3.90
N VAL A 58 17.50 3.09 3.74
CA VAL A 58 17.06 4.00 2.69
C VAL A 58 18.08 3.94 1.56
N LEU A 59 17.62 3.64 0.35
CA LEU A 59 18.44 3.59 -0.86
C LEU A 59 17.92 4.62 -1.86
N GLU A 60 18.74 5.59 -2.22
CA GLU A 60 18.46 6.57 -3.27
C GLU A 60 19.30 6.28 -4.51
N THR A 61 18.71 6.47 -5.69
CA THR A 61 19.33 6.08 -6.96
C THR A 61 19.21 7.17 -8.02
N ILE A 62 20.28 7.38 -8.79
CA ILE A 62 20.33 8.28 -9.95
C ILE A 62 21.09 7.62 -11.10
N GLY A 63 20.36 7.19 -12.13
CA GLY A 63 20.94 6.40 -13.21
C GLY A 63 21.55 5.11 -12.63
N LYS A 64 22.87 4.94 -12.75
CA LYS A 64 23.61 3.81 -12.16
C LYS A 64 24.25 4.11 -10.80
N TYR A 65 24.20 5.38 -10.37
CA TYR A 65 24.74 5.78 -9.08
C TYR A 65 23.70 5.59 -7.99
N TRP A 66 24.18 5.32 -6.79
CA TRP A 66 23.33 5.08 -5.64
C TRP A 66 24.03 5.51 -4.35
N ALA A 67 23.21 5.81 -3.34
CA ALA A 67 23.65 5.99 -1.97
C ALA A 67 22.67 5.24 -1.06
N ALA A 68 23.19 4.62 -0.01
CA ALA A 68 22.36 3.94 0.97
C ALA A 68 22.76 4.33 2.40
N GLU A 69 21.75 4.50 3.24
CA GLU A 69 21.90 4.81 4.65
C GLU A 69 21.09 3.84 5.49
N LYS A 70 21.70 3.33 6.57
CA LYS A 70 21.01 2.49 7.55
C LYS A 70 20.23 3.39 8.49
N VAL A 71 18.92 3.13 8.61
CA VAL A 71 18.04 3.85 9.53
C VAL A 71 18.31 3.38 10.95
N THR A 72 18.43 4.33 11.88
CA THR A 72 18.68 4.02 13.31
C THR A 72 17.57 4.51 14.23
N GLU A 73 16.67 5.33 13.69
CA GLU A 73 15.52 5.91 14.35
C GLU A 73 14.31 4.97 14.32
N SER A 74 13.42 5.15 15.29
CA SER A 74 12.14 4.42 15.37
C SER A 74 10.96 5.34 15.08
N ILE A 75 9.94 4.81 14.40
CA ILE A 75 8.66 5.46 14.17
C ILE A 75 7.52 4.52 14.59
N THR A 76 6.44 5.08 15.14
CA THR A 76 5.25 4.27 15.47
C THR A 76 4.35 4.10 14.24
N VAL A 77 3.56 3.03 14.23
CA VAL A 77 2.54 2.79 13.19
C VAL A 77 1.58 3.99 13.06
N GLN A 78 1.13 4.56 14.18
CA GLN A 78 0.22 5.70 14.18
C GLN A 78 0.87 6.96 13.60
N THR A 79 2.13 7.22 13.94
CA THR A 79 2.89 8.34 13.38
C THR A 79 3.00 8.19 11.86
N MET A 80 3.37 7.00 11.37
CA MET A 80 3.46 6.73 9.93
C MET A 80 2.11 6.92 9.21
N MET A 81 1.03 6.35 9.76
CA MET A 81 -0.32 6.53 9.21
C MET A 81 -0.73 8.01 9.16
N ASN A 82 -0.43 8.78 10.20
CA ASN A 82 -0.71 10.22 10.24
C ASN A 82 0.12 10.99 9.20
N THR A 83 1.39 10.65 9.03
CA THR A 83 2.25 11.23 7.98
C THR A 83 1.69 10.94 6.60
N LEU A 84 1.27 9.69 6.33
CA LEU A 84 0.68 9.32 5.04
C LEU A 84 -0.63 10.06 4.75
N ARG A 85 -1.36 10.51 5.77
CA ARG A 85 -2.59 11.31 5.65
C ARG A 85 -2.32 12.82 5.48
N ASP A 86 -1.08 13.28 5.62
CA ASP A 86 -0.76 14.70 5.67
C ASP A 86 -0.81 15.34 4.27
N LYS A 87 -1.88 16.10 4.03
CA LYS A 87 -2.07 16.89 2.80
C LYS A 87 -1.23 18.16 2.79
N ALA A 88 -0.92 18.75 3.95
CA ALA A 88 -0.25 20.04 4.02
C ALA A 88 1.24 19.93 3.64
N SER A 89 1.89 18.82 3.99
CA SER A 89 3.27 18.54 3.56
C SER A 89 3.38 18.01 2.12
N GLY A 90 2.25 17.68 1.48
CA GLY A 90 2.21 17.13 0.13
C GLY A 90 2.45 15.62 0.05
N VAL A 91 2.50 14.91 1.18
CA VAL A 91 2.59 13.43 1.21
C VAL A 91 1.30 12.80 0.68
N CYS A 92 0.15 13.27 1.17
CA CYS A 92 -1.15 12.91 0.63
C CYS A 92 -1.56 13.91 -0.45
N ILE A 93 -1.50 13.50 -1.72
CA ILE A 93 -1.86 14.34 -2.86
C ILE A 93 -3.33 14.10 -3.22
N ASP A 94 -4.09 15.18 -3.31
CA ASP A 94 -5.48 15.20 -3.74
C ASP A 94 -5.68 16.44 -4.63
N SER A 95 -5.30 16.31 -5.90
CA SER A 95 -5.35 17.38 -6.91
C SER A 95 -6.03 16.87 -8.19
N GLU A 96 -6.38 17.79 -9.09
CA GLU A 96 -7.01 17.43 -10.37
C GLU A 96 -6.15 16.49 -11.25
N PHE A 97 -4.83 16.56 -11.11
CA PHE A 97 -3.88 15.81 -11.95
C PHE A 97 -3.29 14.59 -11.26
N PHE A 98 -3.19 14.63 -9.94
CA PHE A 98 -2.57 13.57 -9.14
C PHE A 98 -3.38 13.32 -7.89
N LEU A 99 -3.59 12.04 -7.62
CA LEU A 99 -4.27 11.53 -6.46
C LEU A 99 -3.42 10.40 -5.87
N THR A 100 -3.12 10.45 -4.59
CA THR A 100 -2.51 9.31 -3.89
C THR A 100 -3.43 8.11 -4.04
N THR A 101 -2.98 7.08 -4.76
CA THR A 101 -3.84 5.98 -5.22
C THR A 101 -4.04 4.87 -4.18
N ALA A 102 -3.07 4.71 -3.29
CA ALA A 102 -3.10 3.77 -2.18
C ALA A 102 -2.05 4.16 -1.13
N SER A 103 -2.15 3.59 0.06
CA SER A 103 -1.14 3.71 1.09
C SER A 103 -1.04 2.41 1.88
N GLY A 104 0.15 2.14 2.41
CA GLY A 104 0.36 1.00 3.28
C GLY A 104 1.41 1.25 4.34
N VAL A 105 1.30 0.53 5.45
CA VAL A 105 2.24 0.56 6.58
C VAL A 105 2.48 -0.88 7.00
N SER A 106 3.73 -1.26 7.28
CA SER A 106 4.06 -2.61 7.74
C SER A 106 4.76 -2.54 9.09
N VAL A 107 4.42 -3.48 9.97
CA VAL A 107 5.05 -3.69 11.27
C VAL A 107 5.72 -5.05 11.24
N LEU A 108 7.04 -5.07 11.41
CA LEU A 108 7.87 -6.26 11.40
C LEU A 108 8.48 -6.42 12.81
N PRO A 109 7.86 -7.22 13.70
CA PRO A 109 8.36 -7.33 15.07
C PRO A 109 9.71 -8.04 15.14
N GLN A 110 10.61 -7.56 16.00
CA GLN A 110 11.88 -8.25 16.29
C GLN A 110 11.65 -9.65 16.89
N ASN A 111 10.60 -9.81 17.69
CA ASN A 111 10.19 -11.14 18.16
C ASN A 111 9.66 -11.97 16.99
N ARG A 112 10.44 -12.99 16.58
CA ARG A 112 10.13 -13.87 15.44
C ARG A 112 8.87 -14.71 15.64
N SER A 113 8.40 -14.88 16.88
CA SER A 113 7.14 -15.55 17.17
C SER A 113 5.92 -14.65 16.91
N SER A 114 6.08 -13.32 16.91
CA SER A 114 5.00 -12.39 16.59
C SER A 114 4.83 -12.29 15.07
N PRO A 115 3.58 -12.19 14.57
CA PRO A 115 3.31 -12.04 13.14
C PRO A 115 3.77 -10.68 12.61
N CYS A 116 4.09 -10.61 11.31
CA CYS A 116 4.19 -9.33 10.63
C CYS A 116 2.78 -8.84 10.30
N ILE A 117 2.49 -7.57 10.57
CA ILE A 117 1.18 -6.97 10.30
C ILE A 117 1.33 -5.90 9.23
N HIS A 118 0.56 -6.02 8.17
CA HIS A 118 0.54 -5.09 7.04
C HIS A 118 -0.80 -4.39 7.02
N TYR A 119 -0.78 -3.07 6.84
CA TYR A 119 -1.97 -2.25 6.78
C TYR A 119 -2.09 -1.68 5.39
N PHE A 120 -3.26 -1.80 4.76
CA PHE A 120 -3.51 -1.27 3.42
C PHE A 120 -4.78 -0.44 3.40
N THR A 121 -4.77 0.67 2.67
CA THR A 121 -6.00 1.43 2.42
C THR A 121 -6.91 0.72 1.42
N GLY A 122 -6.33 0.13 0.37
CA GLY A 122 -7.10 -0.46 -0.74
C GLY A 122 -7.93 0.56 -1.54
N THR A 123 -7.78 1.84 -1.24
CA THR A 123 -8.44 2.97 -1.92
C THR A 123 -7.52 4.19 -1.93
N PRO A 124 -7.79 5.17 -2.80
CA PRO A 124 -7.08 6.45 -2.82
C PRO A 124 -7.27 7.29 -1.56
N ASP A 125 -6.52 8.39 -1.50
CA ASP A 125 -6.60 9.43 -0.46
C ASP A 125 -6.62 8.85 0.96
N PRO A 126 -5.46 8.49 1.53
CA PRO A 126 -5.40 7.96 2.88
C PRO A 126 -6.05 8.90 3.89
N SER A 127 -6.15 10.22 3.69
CA SER A 127 -6.84 11.12 4.63
C SER A 127 -8.36 10.87 4.74
N ARG A 128 -8.94 10.18 3.75
CA ARG A 128 -10.36 9.82 3.64
C ARG A 128 -10.60 8.31 3.60
N SER A 129 -9.54 7.50 3.74
CA SER A 129 -9.60 6.04 3.79
C SER A 129 -9.27 5.53 5.20
N ILE A 130 -9.37 4.21 5.38
CA ILE A 130 -8.89 3.50 6.57
C ILE A 130 -7.87 2.44 6.21
N PHE A 131 -6.89 2.27 7.09
CA PHE A 131 -5.87 1.25 7.08
C PHE A 131 -6.45 -0.05 7.63
N LYS A 132 -6.53 -1.06 6.76
CA LYS A 132 -7.09 -2.37 7.09
C LYS A 132 -5.93 -3.34 7.34
N PRO A 133 -5.91 -4.03 8.48
CA PRO A 133 -4.86 -4.99 8.76
C PRO A 133 -4.96 -6.23 7.86
N PHE A 134 -3.79 -6.79 7.58
CA PHE A 134 -3.56 -7.95 6.75
C PHE A 134 -2.35 -8.70 7.33
N ILE A 135 -2.51 -9.98 7.60
CA ILE A 135 -1.44 -10.86 8.08
C ILE A 135 -1.29 -11.98 7.06
N PHE A 136 -0.05 -12.22 6.61
CA PHE A 136 0.24 -13.34 5.74
C PHE A 136 0.16 -14.64 6.55
N VAL A 137 -0.86 -15.44 6.28
CA VAL A 137 -1.04 -16.81 6.78
C VAL A 137 -1.37 -17.74 5.63
N ASP A 138 -1.36 -19.04 5.86
CA ASP A 138 -1.91 -20.00 4.89
C ASP A 138 -3.43 -19.78 4.73
N ASP A 139 -3.96 -20.06 3.54
CA ASP A 139 -5.39 -20.00 3.24
C ASP A 139 -6.09 -18.63 3.48
N VAL A 140 -5.37 -17.51 3.31
CA VAL A 140 -5.97 -16.16 3.35
C VAL A 140 -7.14 -16.04 2.39
N LYS A 141 -8.26 -15.51 2.89
CA LYS A 141 -9.47 -15.30 2.10
C LYS A 141 -9.28 -14.25 1.03
N LEU A 142 -9.56 -14.64 -0.21
CA LEU A 142 -9.57 -13.71 -1.34
C LEU A 142 -10.63 -12.62 -1.14
N VAL A 143 -10.30 -11.40 -1.56
CA VAL A 143 -11.19 -10.25 -1.47
C VAL A 143 -11.52 -9.71 -2.86
N PRO A 144 -12.48 -10.33 -3.59
CA PRO A 144 -12.86 -9.87 -4.94
C PRO A 144 -13.29 -8.39 -4.99
N LYS A 145 -13.77 -7.84 -3.87
CA LYS A 145 -14.21 -6.44 -3.76
C LYS A 145 -13.08 -5.42 -3.90
N THR A 146 -11.82 -5.86 -3.76
CA THR A 146 -10.61 -5.06 -4.00
C THR A 146 -9.88 -5.46 -5.28
N GLN A 147 -10.46 -6.34 -6.10
CA GLN A 147 -9.85 -6.82 -7.33
C GLN A 147 -10.38 -6.03 -8.54
N SER A 148 -9.47 -5.50 -9.37
CA SER A 148 -9.84 -4.95 -10.67
C SER A 148 -10.61 -5.99 -11.49
N PRO A 149 -11.66 -5.60 -12.23
CA PRO A 149 -12.30 -6.47 -13.20
C PRO A 149 -11.28 -7.10 -14.15
N CYS A 150 -11.47 -8.39 -14.44
CA CYS A 150 -10.66 -9.13 -15.41
C CYS A 150 -11.37 -9.13 -16.76
N PHE A 151 -10.67 -8.68 -17.80
CA PHE A 151 -11.20 -8.63 -19.17
C PHE A 151 -10.71 -9.81 -20.02
N GLY A 152 -10.04 -10.80 -19.44
CA GLY A 152 -9.59 -11.99 -20.16
C GLY A 152 -8.68 -11.63 -21.34
N ASP A 153 -8.97 -12.19 -22.51
CA ASP A 153 -8.28 -11.88 -23.77
C ASP A 153 -8.78 -10.59 -24.43
N ASP A 154 -9.92 -10.07 -23.96
CA ASP A 154 -10.46 -8.80 -24.42
C ASP A 154 -9.77 -7.58 -23.79
N ASP A 155 -8.88 -7.79 -22.82
CA ASP A 155 -8.15 -6.73 -22.16
C ASP A 155 -7.34 -5.90 -23.18
N PRO A 156 -7.54 -4.57 -23.26
CA PRO A 156 -6.79 -3.71 -24.18
C PRO A 156 -5.27 -3.73 -23.99
N ALA A 157 -4.77 -4.17 -22.83
CA ALA A 157 -3.34 -4.38 -22.61
C ALA A 157 -2.78 -5.60 -23.36
N LYS A 158 -3.65 -6.55 -23.76
CA LYS A 158 -3.30 -7.78 -24.49
C LYS A 158 -3.55 -7.68 -26.00
N LYS A 159 -4.34 -6.72 -26.45
CA LYS A 159 -4.65 -6.48 -27.88
C LYS A 159 -3.52 -5.69 -28.56
N GLU A 160 -3.31 -5.90 -29.85
CA GLU A 160 -2.39 -5.09 -30.67
C GLU A 160 -3.18 -4.31 -31.74
N PRO A 161 -3.06 -2.96 -31.81
CA PRO A 161 -2.27 -2.09 -30.92
C PRO A 161 -2.84 -2.01 -29.49
N ARG A 162 -1.96 -1.86 -28.49
CA ARG A 162 -2.34 -1.83 -27.08
C ARG A 162 -3.07 -0.53 -26.71
N PHE A 163 -3.89 -0.61 -25.67
CA PHE A 163 -4.54 0.52 -24.99
C PHE A 163 -5.41 1.43 -25.87
N GLN A 164 -5.99 0.89 -26.96
CA GLN A 164 -6.94 1.64 -27.79
C GLN A 164 -8.25 1.97 -27.05
N GLU A 165 -8.61 1.14 -26.07
CA GLU A 165 -9.78 1.32 -25.23
C GLU A 165 -9.34 1.47 -23.76
N LYS A 166 -10.08 2.26 -22.99
CA LYS A 166 -9.85 2.49 -21.54
C LYS A 166 -11.07 2.00 -20.74
N PRO A 167 -11.21 0.68 -20.50
CA PRO A 167 -12.34 0.14 -19.75
C PRO A 167 -12.29 0.57 -18.28
N ASP A 168 -13.45 0.58 -17.62
CA ASP A 168 -13.54 0.89 -16.19
C ASP A 168 -12.92 -0.25 -15.36
N ARG A 169 -11.72 -0.01 -14.82
CA ARG A 169 -10.99 -0.96 -13.97
C ARG A 169 -11.26 -0.81 -12.47
N ARG A 170 -12.18 0.08 -12.08
CA ARG A 170 -12.48 0.31 -10.65
C ARG A 170 -13.19 -0.89 -10.05
N HIS A 171 -12.65 -1.39 -8.94
CA HIS A 171 -13.24 -2.46 -8.13
C HIS A 171 -14.38 -1.93 -7.24
N GLU A 172 -15.14 -2.83 -6.61
CA GLU A 172 -16.33 -2.47 -5.80
C GLU A 172 -15.98 -1.49 -4.68
N LEU A 173 -14.93 -1.78 -3.91
CA LEU A 173 -14.50 -0.90 -2.82
C LEU A 173 -14.12 0.51 -3.32
N TYR A 174 -13.43 0.61 -4.47
CA TYR A 174 -13.05 1.90 -5.05
C TYR A 174 -14.28 2.74 -5.39
N LYS A 175 -15.30 2.13 -6.01
CA LYS A 175 -16.53 2.82 -6.40
C LYS A 175 -17.32 3.30 -5.18
N ALA A 176 -17.40 2.47 -4.14
CA ALA A 176 -18.03 2.85 -2.87
C ALA A 176 -17.26 4.00 -2.18
N HIS A 177 -15.93 3.95 -2.21
CA HIS A 177 -15.08 5.00 -1.67
C HIS A 177 -15.18 6.33 -2.45
N GLU A 178 -15.27 6.30 -3.77
CA GLU A 178 -15.52 7.52 -4.57
C GLU A 178 -16.83 8.20 -4.16
N TRP A 179 -17.90 7.42 -3.96
CA TRP A 179 -19.15 7.96 -3.43
C TRP A 179 -18.96 8.56 -2.03
N ALA A 180 -18.27 7.85 -1.14
CA ALA A 180 -18.02 8.31 0.23
C ALA A 180 -17.22 9.62 0.26
N ARG A 181 -16.21 9.77 -0.61
CA ARG A 181 -15.45 11.02 -0.77
C ARG A 181 -16.34 12.18 -1.17
N ALA A 182 -17.26 11.98 -2.11
CA ALA A 182 -18.20 13.02 -2.54
C ALA A 182 -19.14 13.45 -1.40
N ILE A 183 -19.61 12.52 -0.56
CA ILE A 183 -20.42 12.83 0.63
C ILE A 183 -19.61 13.59 1.68
N ILE A 184 -18.37 13.16 1.96
CA ILE A 184 -17.48 13.83 2.92
C ILE A 184 -17.20 15.28 2.51
N GLU A 185 -17.14 15.58 1.22
CA GLU A 185 -16.94 16.94 0.71
C GLU A 185 -18.21 17.79 0.68
N SER A 186 -19.35 17.21 0.35
CA SER A 186 -20.59 17.95 0.07
C SER A 186 -21.52 18.12 1.27
N ASP A 187 -21.55 17.16 2.20
CA ASP A 187 -22.43 17.18 3.38
C ASP A 187 -21.61 17.24 4.67
N GLN A 188 -21.67 18.38 5.35
CA GLN A 188 -20.89 18.58 6.59
C GLN A 188 -21.32 17.69 7.75
N GLU A 189 -22.60 17.29 7.85
CA GLU A 189 -23.07 16.48 8.98
C GLU A 189 -22.88 15.00 8.68
N GLN A 190 -23.42 14.53 7.56
CA GLN A 190 -23.31 13.14 7.14
C GLN A 190 -21.84 12.76 6.88
N GLY A 191 -21.08 13.64 6.25
CA GLY A 191 -19.65 13.47 6.01
C GLY A 191 -18.82 13.38 7.30
N ARG A 192 -19.09 14.24 8.29
CA ARG A 192 -18.43 14.15 9.61
C ARG A 192 -18.78 12.86 10.34
N LYS A 193 -20.05 12.46 10.31
CA LYS A 193 -20.51 11.22 10.93
C LYS A 193 -19.84 10.01 10.30
N LEU A 194 -19.85 9.92 8.96
CA LEU A 194 -19.18 8.84 8.22
C LEU A 194 -17.69 8.79 8.56
N ARG A 195 -17.00 9.92 8.50
CA ARG A 195 -15.57 10.00 8.84
C ARG A 195 -15.29 9.55 10.27
N SER A 196 -16.12 9.96 11.23
CA SER A 196 -15.98 9.52 12.63
C SER A 196 -16.15 8.02 12.78
N THR A 197 -17.16 7.44 12.13
CA THR A 197 -17.38 5.98 12.14
C THR A 197 -16.19 5.23 11.53
N MET A 198 -15.68 5.70 10.39
CA MET A 198 -14.53 5.09 9.73
C MET A 198 -13.27 5.12 10.60
N LEU A 199 -12.96 6.25 11.24
CA LEU A 199 -11.80 6.36 12.12
C LEU A 199 -11.94 5.50 13.38
N GLU A 200 -13.15 5.33 13.91
CA GLU A 200 -13.40 4.43 15.03
C GLU A 200 -13.18 2.96 14.64
N LEU A 201 -13.60 2.54 13.44
CA LEU A 201 -13.31 1.20 12.93
C LEU A 201 -11.81 0.95 12.76
N GLU A 202 -11.07 1.92 12.21
CA GLU A 202 -9.61 1.86 12.12
C GLU A 202 -8.97 1.71 13.50
N LYS A 203 -9.42 2.52 14.46
CA LYS A 203 -8.92 2.49 15.84
C LYS A 203 -9.12 1.12 16.48
N GLN A 204 -10.31 0.53 16.34
CA GLN A 204 -10.61 -0.80 16.85
C GLN A 204 -9.74 -1.87 16.19
N GLY A 205 -9.52 -1.77 14.87
CA GLY A 205 -8.59 -2.64 14.16
C GLY A 205 -7.16 -2.54 14.67
N LEU A 206 -6.67 -1.31 14.92
CA LEU A 206 -5.33 -1.07 15.47
C LEU A 206 -5.17 -1.62 16.89
N GLU A 207 -6.18 -1.42 17.75
CA GLU A 207 -6.19 -1.96 19.12
C GLU A 207 -6.13 -3.50 19.11
N ALA A 208 -6.94 -4.15 18.26
CA ALA A 208 -6.90 -5.61 18.10
C ALA A 208 -5.54 -6.12 17.59
N MET A 209 -4.89 -5.39 16.67
CA MET A 209 -3.56 -5.78 16.19
C MET A 209 -2.46 -5.60 17.24
N GLU A 210 -2.57 -4.57 18.09
CA GLU A 210 -1.64 -4.39 19.23
C GLU A 210 -1.78 -5.53 20.24
N GLU A 211 -3.00 -6.01 20.49
CA GLU A 211 -3.24 -7.21 21.32
C GLU A 211 -2.56 -8.45 20.72
N ILE A 212 -2.65 -8.66 19.40
CA ILE A 212 -1.95 -9.75 18.71
C ILE A 212 -0.43 -9.61 18.84
N LEU A 213 0.12 -8.40 18.69
CA LEU A 213 1.57 -8.17 18.77
C LEU A 213 2.14 -8.38 20.17
N THR A 214 1.34 -8.08 21.20
CA THR A 214 1.74 -8.21 22.61
C THR A 214 1.40 -9.56 23.22
N SER A 215 0.55 -10.36 22.55
CA SER A 215 0.21 -11.73 22.97
C SER A 215 1.43 -12.65 22.94
N SER A 216 1.51 -13.53 23.95
CA SER A 216 2.47 -14.63 24.02
C SER A 216 1.93 -15.93 23.41
N GLU A 217 0.63 -15.96 23.08
CA GLU A 217 -0.01 -17.14 22.49
C GLU A 217 0.29 -17.24 20.99
N PRO A 218 0.43 -18.46 20.44
CA PRO A 218 0.61 -18.62 19.00
C PRO A 218 -0.65 -18.15 18.27
N LEU A 219 -0.46 -17.40 17.18
CA LEU A 219 -1.56 -16.96 16.33
C LEU A 219 -2.23 -18.15 15.65
N ASP A 220 -3.56 -18.27 15.77
CA ASP A 220 -4.33 -19.20 14.95
C ASP A 220 -4.61 -18.57 13.57
N PRO A 221 -4.10 -19.15 12.46
CA PRO A 221 -4.37 -18.66 11.11
C PRO A 221 -5.86 -18.50 10.80
N ALA A 222 -6.73 -19.36 11.36
CA ALA A 222 -8.16 -19.32 11.10
C ALA A 222 -8.84 -18.06 11.68
N GLU A 223 -8.25 -17.44 12.70
CA GLU A 223 -8.78 -16.21 13.32
C GLU A 223 -8.47 -14.96 12.49
N VAL A 224 -7.41 -14.98 11.68
CA VAL A 224 -6.94 -13.80 10.93
C VAL A 224 -7.05 -13.93 9.42
N GLY A 225 -7.33 -15.13 8.88
CA GLY A 225 -7.42 -15.37 7.43
C GLY A 225 -8.49 -14.53 6.72
N ASP A 226 -9.52 -14.11 7.45
CA ASP A 226 -10.65 -13.31 6.94
C ASP A 226 -10.55 -11.82 7.30
N LEU A 227 -9.54 -11.41 8.06
CA LEU A 227 -9.45 -10.07 8.67
C LEU A 227 -9.59 -8.93 7.65
N PHE A 228 -8.80 -8.98 6.57
CA PHE A 228 -8.85 -7.94 5.53
C PHE A 228 -10.19 -7.97 4.78
N TYR A 229 -10.76 -9.16 4.53
CA TYR A 229 -12.06 -9.32 3.90
C TYR A 229 -13.15 -8.64 4.74
N ASP A 230 -13.18 -8.92 6.04
CA ASP A 230 -14.19 -8.39 6.96
C ASP A 230 -14.09 -6.88 7.10
N CYS A 231 -12.87 -6.32 7.15
CA CYS A 231 -12.66 -4.88 7.13
C CYS A 231 -13.20 -4.24 5.84
N VAL A 232 -12.93 -4.82 4.67
CA VAL A 232 -13.43 -4.31 3.38
C VAL A 232 -14.95 -4.41 3.29
N ASP A 233 -15.52 -5.54 3.70
CA ASP A 233 -16.97 -5.77 3.67
C ASP A 233 -17.71 -4.79 4.59
N THR A 234 -17.16 -4.59 5.79
CA THR A 234 -17.66 -3.63 6.78
C THR A 234 -17.57 -2.19 6.27
N GLU A 235 -16.44 -1.79 5.71
CA GLU A 235 -16.28 -0.44 5.12
C GLU A 235 -17.31 -0.17 4.02
N ILE A 236 -17.51 -1.10 3.09
CA ILE A 236 -18.49 -0.95 2.01
C ILE A 236 -19.92 -0.79 2.57
N LYS A 237 -20.25 -1.50 3.66
CA LYS A 237 -21.56 -1.38 4.33
C LYS A 237 -21.76 0.01 4.96
N PHE A 238 -20.70 0.66 5.43
CA PHE A 238 -20.79 2.03 5.96
C PHE A 238 -20.86 3.11 4.86
N PHE A 239 -20.44 2.78 3.64
CA PHE A 239 -20.59 3.65 2.47
C PHE A 239 -21.96 3.54 1.78
N LYS A 240 -22.93 2.79 2.31
CA LYS A 240 -24.27 2.64 1.73
C LYS A 240 -25.33 2.95 2.78
#